data_AF-K7LLV8-F1
#
_entry.id   AF-K7LLV8-F1
#
_cell.length_a   1.000
_cell.length_b   1.000
_cell.length_c   1.000
_cell.angle_alpha   90.00
_cell.angle_beta   90.00
_cell.angle_gamma   90.00
#
_symmetry.space_group_name_H-M   'P 1'
#
loop_
_entity.id
_entity.type
_entity.pdbx_description
1 polymer ?
#
loop_
_entity_poly.entity_id
_entity_poly.type
_entity_poly.pdbx_seq_one_letter_code
_entity_poly.pdbx_strand_id
1 'polypeptide(L)'
;VIFSRGISFLIALKATTLFLCFAYLKNLGFTLFSLPFLYYSLISIASHPSINLPILLGKTTDGSFPLFSLIIFSPYIYFVRIFSLLRRLRSGEPTYTQVHEGLYFPRVKDFTTGLPYCCFPTWYTRSPQPADIESAVKWASRQRDLNKPIFVHCAYGHGRSVAVMCALLVARGITEDWKNAEKLIKQKRPYIRMNALHRKALEEWSRHQLSAPRK
;
A
#
# COMPACT_ATOMS: atom_id res chain seq x y z
N VAL A 1 5.63 5.38 -5.16
CA VAL A 1 5.73 6.79 -4.67
C VAL A 1 7.22 7.09 -4.52
N ILE A 2 7.85 7.70 -5.55
CA ILE A 2 8.72 8.84 -5.24
C ILE A 2 7.78 9.70 -4.41
N PHE A 3 8.09 9.93 -3.15
CA PHE A 3 7.31 10.83 -2.33
C PHE A 3 6.99 12.03 -3.21
N SER A 4 5.69 12.29 -3.48
CA SER A 4 5.37 13.70 -3.53
C SER A 4 5.91 14.15 -2.19
N ARG A 5 6.95 14.99 -2.21
CA ARG A 5 7.68 15.43 -1.01
C ARG A 5 6.67 15.64 0.12
N GLY A 6 5.53 16.27 -0.20
CA GLY A 6 4.15 15.84 0.12
C GLY A 6 3.94 14.93 1.33
N ILE A 7 3.64 13.63 1.18
CA ILE A 7 3.13 12.83 2.33
C ILE A 7 4.18 12.63 3.43
N SER A 8 5.44 12.33 3.10
CA SER A 8 6.51 12.22 4.11
C SER A 8 6.74 13.56 4.78
N PHE A 9 6.75 14.64 4.00
CA PHE A 9 6.85 15.99 4.51
C PHE A 9 5.64 16.34 5.39
N LEU A 10 4.42 15.94 5.05
CA LEU A 10 3.21 16.17 5.85
C LEU A 10 3.25 15.36 7.15
N ILE A 11 3.74 14.11 7.12
CA ILE A 11 3.92 13.30 8.33
C ILE A 11 5.00 13.92 9.22
N ALA A 12 6.13 14.34 8.64
CA ALA A 12 7.21 15.00 9.36
C ALA A 12 6.75 16.34 9.94
N LEU A 13 6.10 17.18 9.14
CA LEU A 13 5.52 18.46 9.56
C LEU A 13 4.52 18.25 10.69
N LYS A 14 3.60 17.27 10.57
CA LYS A 14 2.69 16.89 11.66
C LYS A 14 3.45 16.50 12.92
N ALA A 15 4.47 15.64 12.80
CA ALA A 15 5.28 15.21 13.93
C ALA A 15 5.98 16.39 14.61
N THR A 16 6.56 17.31 13.81
CA THR A 16 7.22 18.52 14.29
C THR A 16 6.23 19.47 14.95
N THR A 17 5.08 19.76 14.33
CA THR A 17 4.05 20.62 14.93
C THR A 17 3.57 20.05 16.26
N LEU A 18 3.28 18.75 16.33
CA LEU A 18 2.89 18.09 17.58
C LEU A 18 3.98 18.16 18.64
N PHE A 19 5.25 17.99 18.25
CA PHE A 19 6.38 18.11 19.16
C PHE A 19 6.56 19.55 19.68
N LEU A 20 6.38 20.55 18.82
CA LEU A 20 6.42 21.96 19.21
C LEU A 20 5.27 22.32 20.15
N CYS A 21 4.05 21.81 19.90
CA CYS A 21 2.92 21.95 20.81
C CYS A 21 3.21 21.32 22.19
N PHE A 22 3.82 20.13 22.21
CA PHE A 22 4.27 19.49 23.44
C PHE A 22 5.26 20.38 24.21
N ALA A 23 6.32 20.86 23.54
CA ALA A 23 7.34 21.71 24.14
C ALA A 23 6.74 23.02 24.70
N TYR A 24 5.82 23.63 23.95
CA TYR A 24 5.13 24.85 24.36
C TYR A 24 4.25 24.64 25.60
N LEU A 25 3.38 23.63 25.59
CA LEU A 25 2.50 23.32 26.73
C LEU A 25 3.27 22.91 27.98
N LYS A 26 4.36 22.15 27.81
CA LYS A 26 5.25 21.77 28.91
C LYS A 26 5.90 23.01 29.53
N ASN A 27 6.38 23.96 28.72
CA ASN A 27 6.98 25.21 29.21
C ASN A 27 5.98 26.11 29.96
N LEU A 28 4.69 26.03 29.63
CA LEU A 28 3.62 26.72 30.37
C LEU A 28 3.20 26.01 31.68
N GLY A 29 3.84 24.89 32.05
CA GLY A 29 3.53 24.13 33.26
C GLY A 29 2.45 23.06 33.09
N PHE A 30 1.83 22.93 31.92
CA PHE A 30 0.79 21.93 31.63
C PHE A 30 1.37 20.56 31.27
N THR A 31 2.24 20.00 32.12
CA THR A 31 2.99 18.77 31.83
C THR A 31 2.09 17.59 31.46
N LEU A 32 1.07 17.28 32.27
CA LEU A 32 0.18 16.13 32.03
C LEU A 32 -0.61 16.28 30.72
N PHE A 33 -1.09 17.48 30.42
CA PHE A 33 -1.83 17.78 29.19
C PHE A 33 -0.95 17.79 27.94
N SER A 34 0.37 17.98 28.10
CA SER A 34 1.32 17.95 26.99
C SER A 34 1.65 16.53 26.51
N LEU A 35 1.58 15.51 27.38
CA LEU A 35 2.01 14.13 27.08
C LEU A 35 1.34 13.50 25.84
N PRO A 36 0.03 13.69 25.57
CA PRO A 36 -0.59 13.19 24.34
C PRO A 36 0.08 13.72 23.07
N PHE A 37 0.52 14.99 23.06
CA PHE A 37 1.20 15.58 21.90
C PHE A 37 2.56 14.94 21.63
N LEU A 38 3.33 14.64 22.68
CA LEU A 38 4.57 13.88 22.56
C LEU A 38 4.31 12.47 22.01
N TYR A 39 3.33 11.77 22.58
CA TYR A 39 2.92 10.45 22.11
C TYR A 39 2.56 10.46 20.62
N TYR A 40 1.71 11.40 20.19
CA TYR A 40 1.31 11.51 18.78
C TYR A 40 2.45 11.91 17.84
N SER A 41 3.41 12.71 18.32
CA SER A 41 4.63 13.02 17.58
C SER A 41 5.47 11.76 17.38
N LEU A 42 5.72 10.99 18.44
CA LEU A 42 6.47 9.74 18.39
C LEU A 42 5.80 8.69 17.48
N ILE A 43 4.47 8.54 17.55
CA ILE A 43 3.73 7.66 16.64
C ILE A 43 3.87 8.11 15.18
N SER A 44 3.86 9.43 14.93
CA SER A 44 4.07 9.97 13.57
C SER A 44 5.48 9.67 13.06
N ILE A 45 6.51 9.76 13.93
CA ILE A 45 7.89 9.37 13.61
C ILE A 45 8.00 7.85 13.40
N ALA A 46 7.39 7.03 14.27
CA ALA A 46 7.37 5.57 14.14
C ALA A 46 6.70 5.10 12.84
N SER A 47 5.72 5.88 12.35
CA SER A 47 5.08 5.66 11.05
C SER A 47 5.91 6.16 9.86
N HIS A 48 7.08 6.76 10.11
CA HIS A 48 7.96 7.24 9.05
C HIS A 48 8.49 6.05 8.23
N PRO A 49 8.47 6.13 6.89
CA PRO A 49 8.81 4.99 6.03
C PRO A 49 10.23 4.45 6.15
N SER A 50 11.14 5.17 6.79
CA SER A 50 12.48 4.66 7.11
C SER A 50 12.45 3.59 8.21
N ILE A 51 11.42 3.58 9.05
CA ILE A 51 11.23 2.59 10.12
C ILE A 51 10.40 1.42 9.57
N ASN A 52 11.08 0.35 9.15
CA ASN A 52 10.48 -0.77 8.43
C ASN A 52 9.93 -1.87 9.35
N LEU A 53 8.95 -1.57 10.20
CA LEU A 53 8.30 -2.54 11.10
C LEU A 53 6.84 -2.84 10.71
N PRO A 54 6.53 -3.51 9.59
CA PRO A 54 5.14 -3.62 9.08
C PRO A 54 4.22 -4.37 10.07
N ILE A 55 4.84 -5.18 10.92
CA ILE A 55 4.25 -5.87 12.07
C ILE A 55 3.63 -4.89 13.08
N LEU A 56 4.10 -3.65 13.16
CA LEU A 56 3.62 -2.64 14.11
C LEU A 56 2.12 -2.31 13.93
N LEU A 57 1.62 -2.39 12.69
CA LEU A 57 0.20 -2.25 12.40
C LEU A 57 -0.59 -3.55 12.65
N GLY A 58 0.09 -4.70 12.76
CA GLY A 58 -0.52 -5.97 13.12
C GLY A 58 -1.63 -6.44 12.18
N LYS A 59 -1.60 -6.04 10.89
CA LYS A 59 -2.66 -6.42 9.95
C LYS A 59 -2.81 -7.92 9.88
N THR A 60 -4.03 -8.37 10.13
CA THR A 60 -4.44 -9.76 10.02
C THR A 60 -4.56 -10.18 8.54
N THR A 61 -4.74 -11.48 8.30
CA THR A 61 -4.84 -12.05 6.95
C THR A 61 -6.09 -11.58 6.19
N ASP A 62 -7.16 -11.24 6.90
CA ASP A 62 -8.39 -10.58 6.41
C ASP A 62 -8.22 -9.06 6.23
N GLY A 63 -7.06 -8.50 6.59
CA GLY A 63 -6.72 -7.10 6.37
C GLY A 63 -7.32 -6.13 7.39
N SER A 64 -7.98 -6.65 8.44
CA SER A 64 -8.38 -5.87 9.60
C SER A 64 -7.17 -5.51 10.48
N PHE A 65 -7.37 -4.56 11.39
CA PHE A 65 -6.34 -4.14 12.34
C PHE A 65 -6.80 -4.57 13.74
N PRO A 66 -5.92 -5.15 14.57
CA PRO A 66 -6.27 -5.49 15.94
C PRO A 66 -6.63 -4.21 16.72
N LEU A 67 -7.53 -4.34 17.70
CA LEU A 67 -8.08 -3.18 18.41
C LEU A 67 -6.98 -2.30 19.04
N PHE A 68 -5.94 -2.91 19.61
CA PHE A 68 -4.81 -2.15 20.19
C PHE A 68 -4.10 -1.29 19.13
N SER A 69 -3.93 -1.81 17.91
CA SER A 69 -3.29 -1.07 16.81
C SER A 69 -4.18 0.09 16.35
N LEU A 70 -5.50 -0.13 16.30
CA LEU A 70 -6.44 0.95 16.03
C LEU A 70 -6.36 2.05 17.08
N ILE A 71 -6.23 1.71 18.38
CA ILE A 71 -6.12 2.71 19.44
C ILE A 71 -4.81 3.50 19.29
N ILE A 72 -3.67 2.79 19.25
CA ILE A 72 -2.32 3.38 19.23
C ILE A 72 -2.08 4.19 17.96
N PHE A 73 -2.45 3.64 16.80
CA PHE A 73 -2.22 4.25 15.50
C PHE A 73 -3.45 4.97 14.94
N SER A 74 -4.52 5.15 15.73
CA SER A 74 -5.74 5.85 15.27
C SER A 74 -5.44 7.16 14.54
N PRO A 75 -4.58 8.08 15.05
CA PRO A 75 -4.39 9.37 14.40
C PRO A 75 -3.67 9.23 13.05
N TYR A 76 -2.83 8.21 12.89
CA TYR A 76 -2.17 7.91 11.62
C TYR A 76 -3.14 7.25 10.64
N ILE A 77 -3.89 6.24 11.10
CA ILE A 77 -4.83 5.48 10.29
C ILE A 77 -5.95 6.39 9.77
N TYR A 78 -6.56 7.21 10.64
CA TYR A 78 -7.59 8.17 10.23
C TYR A 78 -7.03 9.22 9.28
N PHE A 79 -5.82 9.76 9.53
CA PHE A 79 -5.17 10.69 8.61
C PHE A 79 -5.00 10.08 7.21
N VAL A 80 -4.46 8.86 7.11
CA VAL A 80 -4.27 8.19 5.82
C VAL A 80 -5.62 7.90 5.13
N ARG A 81 -6.65 7.49 5.90
CA ARG A 81 -8.00 7.23 5.37
C ARG A 81 -8.64 8.52 4.83
N ILE A 82 -8.62 9.60 5.60
CA ILE A 82 -9.15 10.91 5.21
C ILE A 82 -8.39 11.45 4.01
N PHE A 83 -7.05 11.46 4.03
CA PHE A 83 -6.26 11.90 2.89
C PHE A 83 -6.56 11.08 1.63
N SER A 84 -6.69 9.75 1.77
CA SER A 84 -7.06 8.87 0.64
C SER A 84 -8.48 9.13 0.14
N LEU A 85 -9.42 9.50 1.02
CA LEU A 85 -10.77 9.92 0.65
C LEU A 85 -10.76 11.26 -0.08
N LEU A 86 -10.14 12.30 0.49
CA LEU A 86 -10.02 13.62 -0.12
C LEU A 86 -9.35 13.57 -1.49
N ARG A 87 -8.29 12.76 -1.63
CA ARG A 87 -7.64 12.56 -2.92
C ARG A 87 -8.55 11.87 -3.92
N ARG A 88 -9.37 10.89 -3.49
CA ARG A 88 -10.36 10.22 -4.34
C ARG A 88 -11.48 11.15 -4.76
N LEU A 89 -11.97 12.02 -3.88
CA LEU A 89 -12.97 13.03 -4.21
C LEU A 89 -12.44 14.06 -5.22
N ARG A 90 -11.14 14.36 -5.15
CA ARG A 90 -10.47 15.22 -6.14
C ARG A 90 -10.07 14.49 -7.42
N SER A 91 -10.01 13.16 -7.42
CA SER A 91 -9.61 12.38 -8.60
C SER A 91 -10.83 11.79 -9.30
N GLY A 92 -11.21 12.36 -10.44
CA GLY A 92 -12.31 11.87 -11.30
C GLY A 92 -11.99 10.55 -12.02
N GLU A 93 -11.19 9.68 -11.41
CA GLU A 93 -10.86 8.37 -11.96
C GLU A 93 -12.06 7.39 -11.81
N PRO A 94 -12.11 6.23 -12.50
CA PRO A 94 -13.24 5.28 -12.40
C PRO A 94 -13.24 4.40 -11.12
N THR A 95 -14.39 3.94 -10.64
CA THR A 95 -14.55 3.17 -9.37
C THR A 95 -13.74 1.87 -9.32
N TYR A 96 -13.55 1.23 -10.48
CA TYR A 96 -12.58 0.19 -10.71
C TYR A 96 -11.95 0.35 -12.10
N THR A 97 -10.83 -0.31 -12.34
CA THR A 97 -10.25 -0.40 -13.68
C THR A 97 -9.92 -1.83 -14.00
N GLN A 98 -10.46 -2.32 -15.11
CA GLN A 98 -10.06 -3.59 -15.69
C GLN A 98 -8.75 -3.41 -16.46
N VAL A 99 -7.76 -4.23 -16.13
CA VAL A 99 -6.47 -4.25 -16.84
C VAL A 99 -6.49 -5.30 -17.93
N HIS A 100 -7.02 -6.48 -17.60
CA HIS A 100 -7.19 -7.65 -18.45
C HIS A 100 -8.46 -8.38 -18.01
N GLU A 101 -8.99 -9.29 -18.83
CA GLU A 101 -10.10 -10.16 -18.45
C GLU A 101 -9.85 -10.83 -17.09
N GLY A 102 -10.77 -10.62 -16.15
CA GLY A 102 -10.70 -11.15 -14.78
C GLY A 102 -9.73 -10.42 -13.83
N LEU A 103 -8.99 -9.39 -14.26
CA LEU A 103 -7.98 -8.68 -13.46
C LEU A 103 -8.29 -7.19 -13.31
N TYR A 104 -8.50 -6.76 -12.06
CA TYR A 104 -9.05 -5.45 -11.74
C TYR A 104 -8.26 -4.73 -10.64
N PHE A 105 -8.27 -3.40 -10.70
CA PHE A 105 -7.92 -2.50 -9.61
C PHE A 105 -9.18 -1.87 -9.03
N PRO A 106 -9.64 -2.25 -7.83
CA PRO A 106 -10.77 -1.56 -7.20
C PRO A 106 -10.28 -0.25 -6.55
N ARG A 107 -11.16 0.75 -6.48
CA ARG A 107 -10.97 1.93 -5.60
C ARG A 107 -11.98 2.00 -4.46
N VAL A 108 -13.06 1.23 -4.55
CA VAL A 108 -14.12 1.12 -3.53
C VAL A 108 -14.17 -0.32 -3.03
N LYS A 109 -14.43 -0.52 -1.75
CA LYS A 109 -14.45 -1.86 -1.13
C LYS A 109 -15.65 -2.70 -1.56
N ASP A 110 -16.73 -2.07 -1.98
CA ASP A 110 -18.02 -2.73 -2.20
C ASP A 110 -17.95 -3.83 -3.28
N PHE A 111 -17.05 -3.70 -4.26
CA PHE A 111 -16.81 -4.71 -5.30
C PHE A 111 -16.11 -5.98 -4.81
N THR A 112 -15.57 -5.97 -3.59
CA THR A 112 -14.76 -7.07 -3.04
C THR A 112 -15.49 -7.84 -1.94
N THR A 113 -16.69 -7.43 -1.56
CA THR A 113 -17.48 -8.06 -0.50
C THR A 113 -17.86 -9.49 -0.89
N GLY A 114 -17.59 -10.46 0.01
CA GLY A 114 -17.89 -11.88 -0.21
C GLY A 114 -16.87 -12.66 -1.04
N LEU A 115 -15.84 -12.00 -1.59
CA LEU A 115 -14.75 -12.68 -2.29
C LEU A 115 -13.66 -13.14 -1.30
N PRO A 116 -12.95 -14.25 -1.62
CA PRO A 116 -11.75 -14.63 -0.89
C PRO A 116 -10.75 -13.46 -0.83
N TYR A 117 -10.12 -13.27 0.33
CA TYR A 117 -9.19 -12.17 0.55
C TYR A 117 -7.84 -12.68 1.04
N CYS A 118 -6.76 -12.09 0.54
CA CYS A 118 -5.39 -12.41 0.95
C CYS A 118 -4.58 -11.13 1.14
N CYS A 119 -4.11 -10.88 2.38
CA CYS A 119 -3.33 -9.71 2.72
C CYS A 119 -1.83 -9.99 2.74
N PHE A 120 -1.07 -9.21 1.98
CA PHE A 120 0.39 -9.12 2.10
C PHE A 120 0.76 -7.76 2.69
N PRO A 121 1.08 -7.68 3.99
CA PRO A 121 1.33 -6.41 4.66
C PRO A 121 2.62 -5.77 4.15
N THR A 122 2.49 -4.58 3.56
CA THR A 122 3.64 -3.78 3.12
C THR A 122 3.47 -2.35 3.62
N TRP A 123 4.52 -1.76 4.19
CA TRP A 123 4.48 -0.36 4.60
C TRP A 123 4.18 0.61 3.46
N TYR A 124 3.74 1.80 3.84
CA TYR A 124 3.59 2.89 2.91
C TYR A 124 4.95 3.23 2.29
N THR A 125 5.03 3.28 0.95
CA THR A 125 6.22 3.60 0.11
C THR A 125 7.28 2.53 -0.09
N ARG A 126 7.18 1.40 0.62
CA ARG A 126 7.99 0.21 0.36
C ARG A 126 7.32 -0.66 -0.72
N SER A 127 8.14 -1.53 -1.32
CA SER A 127 7.65 -2.59 -2.19
C SER A 127 7.26 -3.83 -1.36
N PRO A 128 6.24 -4.61 -1.77
CA PRO A 128 6.17 -6.00 -1.34
C PRO A 128 7.50 -6.69 -1.65
N GLN A 129 7.94 -7.59 -0.77
CA GLN A 129 9.16 -8.36 -1.01
C GLN A 129 8.94 -9.31 -2.19
N PRO A 130 10.00 -9.73 -2.92
CA PRO A 130 9.87 -10.69 -4.01
C PRO A 130 9.10 -11.97 -3.61
N ALA A 131 9.31 -12.48 -2.40
CA ALA A 131 8.58 -13.64 -1.86
C ALA A 131 7.08 -13.37 -1.60
N ASP A 132 6.74 -12.15 -1.15
CA ASP A 132 5.33 -11.74 -1.00
C ASP A 132 4.64 -11.60 -2.35
N ILE A 133 5.36 -11.02 -3.35
CA ILE A 133 4.88 -10.92 -4.73
C ILE A 133 4.59 -12.33 -5.26
N GLU A 134 5.52 -13.27 -5.09
CA GLU A 134 5.36 -14.65 -5.53
C GLU A 134 4.16 -15.33 -4.88
N SER A 135 4.01 -15.17 -3.57
CA SER A 135 2.88 -15.73 -2.81
C SER A 135 1.55 -15.14 -3.26
N ALA A 136 1.50 -13.82 -3.51
CA ALA A 136 0.32 -13.14 -4.03
C ALA A 136 -0.05 -13.60 -5.44
N VAL A 137 0.95 -13.77 -6.31
CA VAL A 137 0.76 -14.27 -7.68
C VAL A 137 0.23 -15.70 -7.66
N LYS A 138 0.83 -16.60 -6.88
CA LYS A 138 0.36 -17.99 -6.74
C LYS A 138 -1.09 -18.05 -6.24
N TRP A 139 -1.43 -17.26 -5.23
CA TRP A 139 -2.79 -17.20 -4.70
C TRP A 139 -3.77 -16.67 -5.75
N ALA A 140 -3.44 -15.57 -6.43
CA ALA A 140 -4.28 -14.96 -7.46
C ALA A 140 -4.48 -15.87 -8.67
N SER A 141 -3.42 -16.56 -9.12
CA SER A 141 -3.51 -17.54 -10.21
C SER A 141 -4.47 -18.68 -9.85
N ARG A 142 -4.38 -19.26 -8.64
CA ARG A 142 -5.33 -20.29 -8.19
C ARG A 142 -6.78 -19.80 -8.18
N GLN A 143 -7.02 -18.56 -7.75
CA GLN A 143 -8.37 -17.99 -7.79
C GLN A 143 -8.85 -17.77 -9.25
N ARG A 144 -7.96 -17.38 -10.17
CA ARG A 144 -8.29 -17.28 -11.61
C ARG A 144 -8.61 -18.62 -12.23
N ASP A 145 -7.92 -19.69 -11.84
CA ASP A 145 -8.18 -21.05 -12.33
C ASP A 145 -9.57 -21.55 -11.87
N LEU A 146 -10.10 -21.01 -10.78
CA LEU A 146 -11.48 -21.19 -10.31
C LEU A 146 -12.48 -20.20 -10.93
N ASN A 147 -12.11 -19.51 -12.01
CA ASN A 147 -12.89 -18.47 -12.69
C ASN A 147 -13.31 -17.27 -11.82
N LYS A 148 -12.67 -17.05 -10.66
CA LYS A 148 -12.97 -15.89 -9.81
C LYS A 148 -12.24 -14.65 -10.30
N PRO A 149 -12.86 -13.46 -10.27
CA PRO A 149 -12.18 -12.21 -10.58
C PRO A 149 -11.15 -11.85 -9.50
N ILE A 150 -10.04 -11.24 -9.90
CA ILE A 150 -8.98 -10.77 -8.99
C ILE A 150 -9.01 -9.26 -8.89
N PHE A 151 -9.09 -8.78 -7.65
CA PHE A 151 -9.04 -7.38 -7.31
C PHE A 151 -7.76 -7.10 -6.51
N VAL A 152 -6.79 -6.42 -7.14
CA VAL A 152 -5.52 -6.07 -6.47
C VAL A 152 -5.59 -4.63 -6.01
N HIS A 153 -5.48 -4.37 -4.71
CA HIS A 153 -5.53 -3.01 -4.19
C HIS A 153 -4.46 -2.73 -3.15
N CYS A 154 -4.26 -1.45 -2.87
CA CYS A 154 -3.49 -1.00 -1.72
C CYS A 154 -4.23 0.19 -1.09
N ALA A 155 -3.53 1.20 -0.57
CA ALA A 155 -4.18 2.42 -0.09
C ALA A 155 -4.66 3.35 -1.23
N TYR A 156 -3.83 3.54 -2.27
CA TYR A 156 -4.12 4.45 -3.40
C TYR A 156 -4.20 3.76 -4.76
N GLY A 157 -3.74 2.51 -4.87
CA GLY A 157 -3.77 1.77 -6.14
C GLY A 157 -2.65 2.12 -7.14
N HIS A 158 -1.64 2.94 -6.79
CA HIS A 158 -0.67 3.48 -7.77
C HIS A 158 0.73 2.86 -7.74
N GLY A 159 1.01 1.96 -6.80
CA GLY A 159 2.38 1.50 -6.53
C GLY A 159 2.46 0.02 -6.18
N ARG A 160 2.30 -0.31 -4.89
CA ARG A 160 2.38 -1.70 -4.39
C ARG A 160 1.47 -2.67 -5.14
N SER A 161 0.21 -2.29 -5.29
CA SER A 161 -0.78 -3.07 -6.06
C SER A 161 -0.40 -3.19 -7.54
N VAL A 162 0.22 -2.14 -8.11
CA VAL A 162 0.69 -2.17 -9.50
C VAL A 162 1.84 -3.15 -9.65
N ALA A 163 2.77 -3.21 -8.69
CA ALA A 163 3.84 -4.20 -8.71
C ALA A 163 3.29 -5.62 -8.71
N VAL A 164 2.36 -5.94 -7.80
CA VAL A 164 1.73 -7.27 -7.76
C VAL A 164 0.97 -7.58 -9.05
N MET A 165 0.24 -6.61 -9.61
CA MET A 165 -0.47 -6.80 -10.88
C MET A 165 0.50 -7.02 -12.06
N CYS A 166 1.62 -6.30 -12.12
CA CYS A 166 2.66 -6.53 -13.13
C CYS A 166 3.16 -7.97 -13.09
N ALA A 167 3.49 -8.45 -11.88
CA ALA A 167 3.94 -9.83 -11.70
C ALA A 167 2.87 -10.86 -12.09
N LEU A 168 1.60 -10.58 -11.75
CA LEU A 168 0.47 -11.45 -12.11
C LEU A 168 0.25 -11.53 -13.63
N LEU A 169 0.35 -10.41 -14.35
CA LEU A 169 0.24 -10.38 -15.81
C LEU A 169 1.34 -11.22 -16.47
N VAL A 170 2.57 -11.12 -15.97
CA VAL A 170 3.71 -11.91 -16.45
C VAL A 170 3.50 -13.40 -16.17
N ALA A 171 3.14 -13.76 -14.93
CA ALA A 171 2.93 -15.15 -14.54
C ALA A 171 1.76 -15.83 -15.27
N ARG A 172 0.78 -15.04 -15.76
CA ARG A 172 -0.34 -15.52 -16.58
C ARG A 172 -0.04 -15.53 -18.07
N GLY A 173 1.18 -15.16 -18.49
CA GLY A 173 1.57 -15.12 -19.91
C GLY A 173 0.92 -14.01 -20.73
N ILE A 174 0.31 -13.01 -20.08
CA ILE A 174 -0.35 -11.88 -20.74
C ILE A 174 0.70 -10.88 -21.26
N THR A 175 1.84 -10.79 -20.57
CA THR A 175 2.98 -9.97 -20.95
C THR A 175 4.28 -10.73 -20.73
N GLU A 176 5.27 -10.52 -21.58
CA GLU A 176 6.57 -11.20 -21.48
C GLU A 176 7.37 -10.79 -20.24
N ASP A 177 7.32 -9.50 -19.89
CA ASP A 177 8.06 -8.93 -18.77
C ASP A 177 7.25 -7.91 -17.98
N TRP A 178 7.74 -7.58 -16.78
CA TRP A 178 7.05 -6.65 -15.90
C TRP A 178 7.04 -5.21 -16.45
N LYS A 179 7.94 -4.87 -17.39
CA LYS A 179 8.03 -3.54 -18.02
C LYS A 179 6.89 -3.34 -19.02
N ASN A 180 6.58 -4.34 -19.83
CA ASN A 180 5.43 -4.39 -20.72
C ASN A 180 4.13 -4.44 -19.93
N ALA A 181 4.11 -5.16 -18.79
CA ALA A 181 3.00 -5.11 -17.85
C ALA A 181 2.77 -3.70 -17.28
N GLU A 182 3.83 -2.99 -16.87
CA GLU A 182 3.74 -1.60 -16.41
C GLU A 182 3.15 -0.69 -17.50
N LYS A 183 3.61 -0.83 -18.76
CA LYS A 183 3.09 -0.08 -19.91
C LYS A 183 1.60 -0.35 -20.14
N LEU A 184 1.18 -1.62 -20.15
CA LEU A 184 -0.22 -2.01 -20.32
C LEU A 184 -1.12 -1.40 -19.24
N ILE A 185 -0.71 -1.50 -17.98
CA ILE A 185 -1.47 -0.90 -16.87
C ILE A 185 -1.50 0.63 -17.03
N LYS A 186 -0.40 1.27 -17.44
CA LYS A 186 -0.33 2.73 -17.61
C LYS A 186 -1.28 3.24 -18.68
N GLN A 187 -1.51 2.48 -19.76
CA GLN A 187 -2.50 2.82 -20.78
C GLN A 187 -3.91 2.90 -20.19
N LYS A 188 -4.28 1.97 -19.31
CA LYS A 188 -5.59 1.96 -18.64
C LYS A 188 -5.65 2.89 -17.43
N ARG A 189 -4.51 3.18 -16.80
CA ARG A 189 -4.38 4.00 -15.58
C ARG A 189 -3.17 4.94 -15.69
N PRO A 190 -3.32 6.11 -16.33
CA PRO A 190 -2.22 7.06 -16.52
C PRO A 190 -1.54 7.54 -15.22
N TYR A 191 -2.26 7.47 -14.09
CA TYR A 191 -1.83 7.98 -12.78
C TYR A 191 -0.96 7.00 -11.97
N ILE A 192 -0.68 5.80 -12.47
CA ILE A 192 0.21 4.85 -11.76
C ILE A 192 1.62 5.46 -11.62
N ARG A 193 2.25 5.20 -10.46
CA ARG A 193 3.59 5.70 -10.13
C ARG A 193 4.36 4.69 -9.29
N MET A 194 4.92 3.69 -9.97
CA MET A 194 5.92 2.80 -9.37
C MET A 194 7.22 3.56 -9.09
N ASN A 195 7.82 3.31 -7.93
CA ASN A 195 9.14 3.88 -7.57
C ASN A 195 10.25 2.87 -7.88
N ALA A 196 11.50 3.28 -7.71
CA ALA A 196 12.66 2.41 -7.91
C ALA A 196 12.60 1.13 -7.06
N LEU A 197 12.07 1.20 -5.84
CA LEU A 197 11.93 0.03 -4.96
C LEU A 197 10.96 -1.02 -5.54
N HIS A 198 9.83 -0.59 -6.10
CA HIS A 198 8.89 -1.52 -6.74
C HIS A 198 9.51 -2.21 -7.95
N ARG A 199 10.23 -1.45 -8.79
CA ARG A 199 10.91 -2.00 -9.97
C ARG A 199 12.03 -2.94 -9.57
N LYS A 200 12.82 -2.60 -8.54
CA LYS A 200 13.86 -3.49 -8.00
C LYS A 200 13.27 -4.81 -7.49
N ALA A 201 12.17 -4.77 -6.74
CA ALA A 201 11.53 -5.99 -6.25
C ALA A 201 10.93 -6.84 -7.39
N LEU A 202 10.37 -6.22 -8.43
CA LEU A 202 9.90 -6.92 -9.63
C LEU A 202 11.04 -7.56 -10.42
N GLU A 203 12.16 -6.85 -10.55
CA GLU A 203 13.36 -7.35 -11.20
C GLU A 203 13.90 -8.58 -10.46
N GLU A 204 14.05 -8.49 -9.13
CA GLU A 204 14.44 -9.63 -8.27
C GLU A 204 13.45 -10.80 -8.40
N TRP A 205 12.15 -10.54 -8.34
CA TRP A 205 11.10 -11.54 -8.53
C TRP A 205 11.19 -12.22 -9.90
N SER A 206 11.38 -11.47 -10.99
CA SER A 206 11.43 -12.01 -12.35
C SER A 206 12.64 -12.91 -12.61
N ARG A 207 13.78 -12.68 -11.95
CA ARG A 207 14.96 -13.55 -12.07
C ARG A 207 14.69 -14.96 -11.52
N HIS A 208 13.92 -15.05 -10.43
CA HIS A 208 13.53 -16.33 -9.85
C HIS A 208 12.52 -17.09 -10.73
N GLN A 209 11.68 -16.38 -11.49
CA GLN A 209 10.74 -16.99 -12.44
C GLN A 209 11.46 -17.62 -13.64
N LEU A 210 12.49 -16.95 -14.18
CA LEU A 210 13.28 -17.47 -15.31
C LEU A 210 14.16 -18.68 -14.93
N SER A 211 14.48 -18.84 -13.64
CA SER A 211 15.26 -19.97 -13.13
C SER A 211 14.40 -21.16 -12.71
N ALA A 212 13.07 -21.02 -12.65
CA ALA A 212 12.16 -22.14 -12.48
C ALA A 212 11.87 -22.78 -13.84
N PRO A 213 12.07 -24.10 -14.02
CA PRO A 213 11.68 -24.76 -15.26
C PRO A 213 10.17 -24.59 -15.43
N ARG A 214 9.75 -24.05 -16.59
CA ARG A 214 8.35 -24.12 -17.03
C ARG A 214 8.00 -25.61 -17.13
N LYS A 215 7.23 -26.11 -16.15
CA LYS A 215 6.62 -27.44 -16.24
C LYS A 215 5.54 -27.45 -17.31
#